data_AF-A0A2P4ZJZ9-F1
#
_entry.id   AF-A0A2P4ZJZ9-F1
#
_cell.length_a   1.000
_cell.length_b   1.000
_cell.length_c   1.000
_cell.angle_alpha   90.00
_cell.angle_beta   90.00
_cell.angle_gamma   90.00
#
_symmetry.space_group_name_H-M   'P 1'
#
loop_
_entity.id
_entity.type
_entity.pdbx_description
1 polymer ?
#
loop_
_entity_poly.entity_id
_entity_poly.type
_entity_poly.pdbx_seq_one_letter_code
_entity_poly.pdbx_strand_id
1 'polypeptide(L)'
;MGALVLALTKCGGAQDATTFNCISVIDGRRYLKEGHRQGEKPYIASCQTPAIIAFENVAELAISDVSSKSEIREKLEKATGLARNSFVGNLATPCKLAMSVPVMELGAVLAAISQKSAAPPPIESPVFASDGITERYIPRQFCSNSSEKVLQVNDVYFFSNQSLSTVSVRLSSWRDCVRLSIDYNEARHDKGDMVAYLNEIAKTMLVLTD
;
A
#
# COMPACT_ATOMS: atom_id res chain seq x y z
N MET A 1 -1.35 -3.01 6.48
CA MET A 1 -2.73 -3.32 6.06
C MET A 1 -3.70 -3.48 7.23
N GLY A 2 -3.41 -4.28 8.27
CA GLY A 2 -4.33 -4.41 9.42
C GLY A 2 -4.73 -3.07 10.07
N ALA A 3 -3.76 -2.18 10.34
CA ALA A 3 -4.03 -0.88 10.94
C ALA A 3 -4.88 0.06 10.07
N LEU A 4 -4.81 -0.11 8.75
CA LEU A 4 -5.60 0.66 7.80
C LEU A 4 -7.05 0.19 7.78
N VAL A 5 -7.28 -1.13 7.77
CA VAL A 5 -8.63 -1.68 7.88
C VAL A 5 -9.29 -1.20 9.15
N LEU A 6 -8.56 -1.24 10.26
CA LEU A 6 -9.04 -0.74 11.54
C LEU A 6 -9.32 0.77 11.54
N ALA A 7 -8.50 1.58 10.85
CA ALA A 7 -8.78 2.99 10.68
C ALA A 7 -10.03 3.23 9.80
N LEU A 8 -10.23 2.41 8.77
CA LEU A 8 -11.40 2.49 7.88
C LEU A 8 -12.68 2.04 8.57
N THR A 9 -12.63 1.06 9.48
CA THR A 9 -13.81 0.61 10.24
C THR A 9 -14.28 1.61 11.30
N LYS A 10 -13.52 2.68 11.57
CA LYS A 10 -14.03 3.83 12.34
C LYS A 10 -15.03 4.67 11.54
N CYS A 11 -15.02 4.59 10.21
CA CYS A 11 -16.03 5.26 9.39
C CYS A 11 -17.33 4.43 9.38
N GLY A 12 -18.45 5.04 9.80
CA GLY A 12 -19.72 4.33 10.00
C GLY A 12 -20.22 3.48 8.82
N GLY A 13 -19.96 3.91 7.57
CA GLY A 13 -20.35 3.13 6.38
C GLY A 13 -19.57 1.82 6.17
N ALA A 14 -18.41 1.64 6.80
CA ALA A 14 -17.60 0.42 6.72
C ALA A 14 -17.97 -0.63 7.78
N GLN A 15 -18.75 -0.25 8.81
CA GLN A 15 -19.10 -1.13 9.94
C GLN A 15 -20.17 -2.15 9.57
N ASP A 16 -21.05 -1.82 8.63
CA ASP A 16 -22.15 -2.68 8.18
C ASP A 16 -21.72 -3.68 7.08
N ALA A 17 -20.47 -3.59 6.60
CA ALA A 17 -19.97 -4.50 5.57
C ALA A 17 -19.68 -5.90 6.16
N THR A 18 -20.09 -6.95 5.46
CA THR A 18 -19.71 -8.33 5.83
C THR A 18 -18.27 -8.65 5.44
N THR A 19 -17.82 -8.09 4.30
CA THR A 19 -16.47 -8.25 3.78
C THR A 19 -15.96 -6.92 3.24
N PHE A 20 -14.70 -6.61 3.54
CA PHE A 20 -13.97 -5.52 2.90
C PHE A 20 -12.86 -6.11 2.03
N ASN A 21 -12.83 -5.71 0.76
CA ASN A 21 -11.78 -6.12 -0.17
C ASN A 21 -10.95 -4.92 -0.56
N CYS A 22 -9.62 -5.07 -0.51
CA CYS A 22 -8.72 -4.09 -1.08
C CYS A 22 -7.77 -4.73 -2.08
N ILE A 23 -7.34 -3.93 -3.05
CA ILE A 23 -6.35 -4.33 -4.04
C ILE A 23 -4.99 -3.91 -3.49
N SER A 24 -4.10 -4.89 -3.40
CA SER A 24 -2.66 -4.70 -3.18
C SER A 24 -1.90 -5.10 -4.45
N VAL A 25 -0.62 -4.79 -4.48
CA VAL A 25 0.28 -5.17 -5.58
C VAL A 25 1.41 -6.05 -5.06
N ILE A 26 1.71 -7.12 -5.80
CA ILE A 26 2.85 -8.02 -5.58
C ILE A 26 3.91 -7.74 -6.63
N ASP A 27 5.18 -7.85 -6.23
CA ASP A 27 6.31 -7.88 -7.17
C ASP A 27 6.23 -9.12 -8.07
N GLY A 28 5.83 -8.90 -9.31
CA GLY A 28 5.72 -9.89 -10.36
C GLY A 28 7.02 -10.22 -11.06
N ARG A 29 8.17 -9.61 -10.71
CA ARG A 29 9.47 -9.89 -11.36
C ARG A 29 9.85 -11.36 -11.30
N ARG A 30 9.45 -12.06 -10.23
CA ARG A 30 9.63 -13.51 -10.05
C ARG A 30 8.90 -14.37 -11.09
N TYR A 31 8.05 -13.79 -11.94
CA TYR A 31 7.38 -14.46 -13.05
C TYR A 31 7.98 -14.12 -14.42
N LEU A 32 8.93 -13.19 -14.48
CA LEU A 32 9.63 -12.89 -15.73
C LEU A 32 10.53 -14.06 -16.14
N LYS A 33 10.79 -14.19 -17.44
CA LYS A 33 11.86 -15.06 -17.95
C LYS A 33 13.22 -14.50 -17.52
N GLU A 34 14.22 -15.37 -17.35
CA GLU A 34 15.52 -15.01 -16.75
C GLU A 34 16.21 -13.81 -17.44
N GLY A 35 16.29 -13.78 -18.78
CA GLY A 35 16.86 -12.64 -19.52
C GLY A 35 16.07 -11.32 -19.42
N HIS A 36 14.86 -11.32 -18.85
CA HIS A 36 14.11 -10.10 -18.54
C HIS A 36 14.28 -9.67 -17.07
N ARG A 37 14.82 -10.54 -16.21
CA ARG A 37 15.13 -10.24 -14.80
C ARG A 37 16.49 -9.57 -14.63
N GLN A 38 17.47 -9.95 -15.44
CA GLN A 38 18.88 -9.58 -15.28
C GLN A 38 19.23 -8.16 -15.79
N GLY A 39 18.23 -7.35 -16.17
CA GLY A 39 18.49 -5.97 -16.62
C GLY A 39 19.23 -5.87 -17.95
N GLU A 40 19.28 -6.95 -18.74
CA GLU A 40 19.86 -6.96 -20.10
C GLU A 40 19.12 -6.04 -21.08
N LYS A 41 17.92 -5.59 -20.70
CA LYS A 41 17.09 -4.64 -21.45
C LYS A 41 17.31 -3.23 -20.91
N PRO A 42 17.27 -2.18 -21.75
CA PRO A 42 17.53 -0.79 -21.35
C PRO A 42 16.44 -0.17 -20.45
N TYR A 43 15.43 -0.93 -20.03
CA TYR A 43 14.34 -0.44 -19.20
C TYR A 43 13.95 -1.48 -18.14
N ILE A 44 13.59 -0.97 -16.96
CA ILE A 44 13.00 -1.75 -15.87
C ILE A 44 11.49 -1.75 -16.09
N ALA A 45 10.92 -2.90 -16.45
CA ALA A 45 9.46 -3.02 -16.58
C ALA A 45 8.80 -2.90 -15.20
N SER A 46 7.68 -2.17 -15.13
CA SER A 46 6.79 -2.23 -13.97
C SER A 46 6.14 -3.61 -13.95
N CYS A 47 6.56 -4.48 -13.03
CA CYS A 47 6.05 -5.83 -12.89
C CYS A 47 5.10 -5.92 -11.70
N GLN A 48 4.02 -5.15 -11.73
CA GLN A 48 3.01 -5.17 -10.67
C GLN A 48 1.98 -6.24 -10.99
N THR A 49 1.75 -7.14 -10.03
CA THR A 49 0.73 -8.18 -10.10
C THR A 49 -0.36 -7.88 -9.08
N PRO A 50 -1.65 -7.80 -9.45
CA PRO A 50 -2.70 -7.51 -8.49
C PRO A 50 -2.85 -8.65 -7.46
N ALA A 51 -3.07 -8.28 -6.22
CA ALA A 51 -3.37 -9.16 -5.10
C ALA A 51 -4.64 -8.68 -4.40
N ILE A 52 -5.65 -9.54 -4.36
CA ILE A 52 -6.90 -9.22 -3.66
C ILE A 52 -6.71 -9.62 -2.20
N ILE A 53 -6.89 -8.67 -1.30
CA ILE A 53 -6.82 -8.88 0.13
C ILE A 53 -8.24 -8.75 0.67
N ALA A 54 -8.74 -9.85 1.23
CA ALA A 54 -10.10 -9.93 1.74
C ALA A 54 -10.08 -9.91 3.27
N PHE A 55 -10.91 -9.05 3.83
CA PHE A 55 -11.16 -8.95 5.27
C PHE A 55 -12.60 -9.36 5.50
N GLU A 56 -12.78 -10.61 5.91
CA GLU A 56 -14.08 -11.16 6.28
C GLU A 56 -14.45 -10.73 7.70
N ASN A 57 -15.75 -10.71 7.99
CA ASN A 57 -16.31 -10.34 9.29
C ASN A 57 -15.81 -8.98 9.77
N VAL A 58 -15.94 -7.95 8.91
CA VAL A 58 -15.45 -6.59 9.19
C VAL A 58 -15.99 -6.02 10.50
N ALA A 59 -17.23 -6.38 10.88
CA ALA A 59 -17.82 -6.03 12.17
C ALA A 59 -16.96 -6.49 13.37
N GLU A 60 -16.32 -7.66 13.30
CA GLU A 60 -15.42 -8.15 14.36
C GLU A 60 -14.07 -7.40 14.38
N LEU A 61 -13.74 -6.74 13.26
CA LEU A 61 -12.57 -5.88 13.11
C LEU A 61 -12.92 -4.40 13.35
N ALA A 62 -14.15 -4.07 13.72
CA ALA A 62 -14.53 -2.68 13.97
C ALA A 62 -13.89 -2.17 15.27
N ILE A 63 -13.26 -1.00 15.24
CA ILE A 63 -12.78 -0.33 16.45
C ILE A 63 -13.76 0.78 16.82
N SER A 64 -14.13 0.84 18.09
CA SER A 64 -14.87 1.96 18.66
C SER A 64 -13.92 2.97 19.31
N ASP A 65 -14.34 4.21 19.48
CA ASP A 65 -13.53 5.23 20.16
C ASP A 65 -13.27 4.92 21.65
N VAL A 66 -14.00 3.96 22.22
CA VAL A 66 -13.84 3.50 23.61
C VAL A 66 -13.06 2.18 23.73
N SER A 67 -12.59 1.62 22.61
CA SER A 67 -11.88 0.34 22.61
C SER A 67 -10.56 0.42 23.39
N SER A 68 -10.29 -0.61 24.19
CA SER A 68 -9.06 -0.70 24.98
C SER A 68 -7.83 -0.98 24.11
N LYS A 69 -6.62 -0.62 24.56
CA LYS A 69 -5.38 -0.94 23.83
C LYS A 69 -5.22 -2.43 23.51
N SER A 70 -5.60 -3.31 24.45
CA SER A 70 -5.56 -4.76 24.26
C SER A 70 -6.54 -5.24 23.19
N GLU A 71 -7.75 -4.68 23.17
CA GLU A 71 -8.75 -4.99 22.14
C GLU A 71 -8.31 -4.53 20.75
N ILE A 72 -7.71 -3.33 20.66
CA ILE A 72 -7.15 -2.82 19.41
C ILE A 72 -6.01 -3.73 18.93
N ARG A 73 -5.12 -4.19 19.83
CA ARG A 73 -4.05 -5.13 19.48
C ARG A 73 -4.64 -6.44 18.93
N GLU A 74 -5.57 -7.07 19.63
CA GLU A 74 -6.17 -8.34 19.21
C GLU A 74 -6.80 -8.23 17.81
N LYS A 75 -7.60 -7.18 17.59
CA LYS A 75 -8.22 -6.90 16.29
C LYS A 75 -7.18 -6.63 15.20
N LEU A 76 -6.08 -5.95 15.55
CA LEU A 76 -5.00 -5.64 14.62
C LEU A 76 -4.17 -6.87 14.25
N GLU A 77 -3.91 -7.76 15.20
CA GLU A 77 -3.27 -9.05 14.96
C GLU A 77 -4.14 -9.92 14.04
N LYS A 78 -5.45 -9.99 14.33
CA LYS A 78 -6.41 -10.70 13.47
C LYS A 78 -6.46 -10.13 12.06
N ALA A 79 -6.63 -8.82 11.91
CA ALA A 79 -6.65 -8.16 10.61
C ALA A 79 -5.33 -8.35 9.85
N THR A 80 -4.19 -8.25 10.53
CA THR A 80 -2.87 -8.47 9.92
C THR A 80 -2.68 -9.93 9.52
N GLY A 81 -3.18 -10.89 10.30
CA GLY A 81 -3.22 -12.30 9.99
C GLY A 81 -4.03 -12.59 8.72
N LEU A 82 -5.25 -12.04 8.61
CA LEU A 82 -6.07 -12.13 7.41
C LEU A 82 -5.34 -11.57 6.18
N ALA A 83 -4.78 -10.36 6.31
CA ALA A 83 -4.01 -9.73 5.23
C ALA A 83 -2.83 -10.59 4.78
N ARG A 84 -2.08 -11.15 5.73
CA ARG A 84 -0.94 -12.03 5.47
C ARG A 84 -1.39 -13.30 4.75
N ASN A 85 -2.47 -13.94 5.22
CA ASN A 85 -2.99 -15.17 4.64
C ASN A 85 -3.48 -14.94 3.21
N SER A 86 -4.22 -13.86 2.94
CA SER A 86 -4.60 -13.47 1.58
C SER A 86 -3.37 -13.22 0.72
N PHE A 87 -2.37 -12.50 1.24
CA PHE A 87 -1.14 -12.22 0.49
C PHE A 87 -0.39 -13.50 0.12
N VAL A 88 -0.17 -14.40 1.07
CA VAL A 88 0.48 -15.71 0.84
C VAL A 88 -0.32 -16.55 -0.15
N GLY A 89 -1.65 -16.57 -0.04
CA GLY A 89 -2.53 -17.24 -1.01
C GLY A 89 -2.36 -16.68 -2.42
N ASN A 90 -2.34 -15.35 -2.57
CA ASN A 90 -2.07 -14.71 -3.86
C ASN A 90 -0.66 -15.05 -4.37
N LEU A 91 0.34 -15.18 -3.49
CA LEU A 91 1.68 -15.57 -3.91
C LEU A 91 1.73 -17.01 -4.45
N ALA A 92 0.88 -17.92 -3.97
CA ALA A 92 0.81 -19.31 -4.40
C ALA A 92 0.05 -19.51 -5.71
N THR A 93 -0.74 -18.52 -6.15
CA THR A 93 -1.48 -18.60 -7.41
C THR A 93 -0.58 -18.37 -8.65
N PRO A 94 -0.97 -18.91 -9.84
CA PRO A 94 -0.25 -18.69 -11.09
C PRO A 94 -0.01 -17.22 -11.42
N CYS A 95 0.97 -16.94 -12.30
CA CYS A 95 1.31 -15.59 -12.72
C CYS A 95 0.09 -14.78 -13.16
N LYS A 96 -0.25 -13.74 -12.40
CA LYS A 96 -1.34 -12.80 -12.72
C LYS A 96 -0.84 -11.54 -13.42
N LEU A 97 0.42 -11.52 -13.87
CA LEU A 97 1.03 -10.33 -14.49
C LEU A 97 0.27 -9.88 -15.74
N ALA A 98 -0.29 -10.82 -16.52
CA ALA A 98 -1.10 -10.47 -17.68
C ALA A 98 -2.41 -9.74 -17.31
N MET A 99 -2.92 -9.91 -16.08
CA MET A 99 -4.12 -9.22 -15.60
C MET A 99 -3.85 -7.77 -15.20
N SER A 100 -2.59 -7.35 -15.03
CA SER A 100 -2.29 -5.97 -14.65
C SER A 100 -2.65 -4.96 -15.74
N VAL A 101 -2.50 -5.33 -17.02
CA VAL A 101 -2.83 -4.47 -18.15
C VAL A 101 -4.33 -4.18 -18.21
N PRO A 102 -5.24 -5.18 -18.25
CA PRO A 102 -6.69 -4.91 -18.21
C PRO A 102 -7.15 -4.16 -16.95
N VAL A 103 -6.53 -4.40 -15.79
CA VAL A 103 -6.87 -3.66 -14.55
C VAL A 103 -6.47 -2.20 -14.65
N MET A 104 -5.29 -1.90 -15.18
CA MET A 104 -4.85 -0.51 -15.41
C MET A 104 -5.68 0.18 -16.49
N GLU A 105 -6.03 -0.52 -17.57
CA GLU A 105 -6.92 -0.01 -18.60
C GLU A 105 -8.32 0.28 -18.06
N LEU A 106 -8.91 -0.63 -17.26
CA LEU A 106 -10.18 -0.40 -16.60
C LEU A 106 -10.10 0.81 -15.65
N GLY A 107 -9.03 0.93 -14.87
CA GLY A 107 -8.80 2.09 -14.01
C GLY A 107 -8.73 3.40 -14.81
N ALA A 108 -8.04 3.41 -15.95
CA ALA A 108 -7.98 4.57 -16.84
C ALA A 108 -9.34 4.92 -17.45
N VAL A 109 -10.11 3.91 -17.87
CA VAL A 109 -11.47 4.10 -18.40
C VAL A 109 -12.40 4.65 -17.32
N LEU A 110 -12.38 4.09 -16.11
CA LEU A 110 -13.16 4.60 -14.98
C LEU A 110 -12.77 6.05 -14.65
N ALA A 111 -11.47 6.37 -14.59
CA ALA A 111 -10.99 7.72 -14.36
C ALA A 111 -11.45 8.70 -15.47
N ALA A 112 -11.44 8.27 -16.73
CA ALA A 112 -11.91 9.07 -17.86
C ALA A 112 -13.44 9.27 -17.84
N ILE A 113 -14.21 8.26 -17.44
CA ILE A 113 -15.67 8.35 -17.29
C ILE A 113 -16.04 9.27 -16.12
N SER A 114 -15.27 9.23 -15.02
CA SER A 114 -15.40 10.12 -13.86
C SER A 114 -15.06 11.59 -14.15
N GLN A 115 -14.59 11.94 -15.35
CA GLN A 115 -14.46 13.33 -15.79
C GLN A 115 -15.80 13.98 -16.16
N LYS A 116 -16.89 13.20 -16.31
CA LYS A 116 -18.24 13.77 -16.28
C LYS A 116 -18.60 14.12 -14.85
N SER A 117 -19.13 15.34 -14.66
CA SER A 117 -19.59 16.00 -13.43
C SER A 117 -20.64 15.22 -12.59
N ALA A 118 -20.44 13.94 -12.33
CA ALA A 118 -20.95 13.35 -11.11
C ALA A 118 -20.00 13.81 -10.01
N ALA A 119 -20.53 14.38 -8.92
CA ALA A 119 -19.72 14.62 -7.74
C ALA A 119 -18.99 13.30 -7.41
N PRO A 120 -17.64 13.31 -7.29
CA PRO A 120 -16.94 12.09 -6.92
C PRO A 120 -17.60 11.53 -5.65
N PRO A 121 -17.76 10.21 -5.54
CA PRO A 121 -18.31 9.63 -4.33
C PRO A 121 -17.54 10.23 -3.13
N PRO A 122 -18.24 10.67 -2.06
CA PRO A 122 -17.63 11.42 -0.97
C PRO A 122 -16.51 10.66 -0.26
N ILE A 123 -16.37 9.35 -0.52
CA ILE A 123 -15.34 8.48 0.04
C ILE A 123 -14.78 7.63 -1.10
N GLU A 124 -13.54 7.92 -1.51
CA GLU A 124 -12.75 6.98 -2.31
C GLU A 124 -11.88 6.13 -1.38
N SER A 125 -11.85 4.81 -1.62
CA SER A 125 -11.00 3.91 -0.85
C SER A 125 -9.53 4.22 -1.09
N PRO A 126 -8.70 4.36 -0.04
CA PRO A 126 -7.27 4.57 -0.19
C PRO A 126 -6.61 3.35 -0.85
N VAL A 127 -5.61 3.60 -1.70
CA VAL A 127 -4.74 2.57 -2.27
C VAL A 127 -3.54 2.39 -1.36
N PHE A 128 -3.18 1.14 -1.07
CA PHE A 128 -2.01 0.82 -0.26
C PHE A 128 -0.92 0.18 -1.11
N ALA A 129 0.29 0.74 -1.04
CA ALA A 129 1.48 0.18 -1.66
C ALA A 129 2.54 -0.17 -0.61
N SER A 130 3.05 -1.40 -0.66
CA SER A 130 4.22 -1.80 0.11
C SER A 130 5.43 -1.83 -0.81
N ASP A 131 6.37 -0.91 -0.59
CA ASP A 131 7.66 -0.88 -1.28
C ASP A 131 8.67 -1.85 -0.62
N GLY A 132 8.37 -2.27 0.62
CA GLY A 132 9.15 -3.24 1.38
C GLY A 132 10.52 -2.71 1.80
N ILE A 133 11.48 -3.62 1.94
CA ILE A 133 12.86 -3.28 2.35
C ILE A 133 13.62 -2.74 1.15
N THR A 134 13.99 -1.47 1.21
CA THR A 134 14.58 -0.70 0.11
C THR A 134 16.03 -1.10 -0.14
N GLU A 135 16.74 -1.61 0.86
CA GLU A 135 18.10 -2.17 0.74
C GLU A 135 18.22 -3.32 -0.27
N ARG A 136 17.09 -3.93 -0.67
CA ARG A 136 17.08 -4.94 -1.75
C ARG A 136 17.36 -4.36 -3.13
N TYR A 137 17.18 -3.05 -3.30
CA TYR A 137 17.25 -2.39 -4.61
C TYR A 137 18.25 -1.24 -4.64
N ILE A 138 18.50 -0.58 -3.50
CA ILE A 138 19.40 0.57 -3.41
C ILE A 138 20.50 0.26 -2.38
N PRO A 139 21.79 0.30 -2.76
CA PRO A 139 22.87 0.07 -1.83
C PRO A 139 23.02 1.25 -0.86
N ARG A 140 23.44 0.95 0.38
CA ARG A 140 23.65 1.98 1.42
C ARG A 140 24.80 2.95 1.12
N GLN A 141 25.70 2.55 0.24
CA GLN A 141 26.83 3.35 -0.21
C GLN A 141 27.22 2.96 -1.63
N PHE A 142 27.76 3.91 -2.37
CA PHE A 142 28.39 3.69 -3.66
C PHE A 142 29.88 3.92 -3.51
N CYS A 143 30.67 2.96 -3.98
CA CYS A 143 32.13 3.03 -3.99
C CYS A 143 32.63 3.34 -5.40
N SER A 144 33.79 4.00 -5.48
CA SER A 144 34.55 4.14 -6.71
C SER A 144 35.10 2.78 -7.17
N ASN A 145 35.68 2.74 -8.37
CA ASN A 145 36.43 1.57 -8.86
C ASN A 145 37.63 1.20 -7.97
N SER A 146 38.15 2.13 -7.16
CA SER A 146 39.19 1.88 -6.16
C SER A 146 38.64 1.38 -4.81
N SER A 147 37.35 1.04 -4.73
CA SER A 147 36.64 0.66 -3.50
C SER A 147 36.56 1.75 -2.43
N GLU A 148 36.94 2.99 -2.76
CA GLU A 148 36.77 4.14 -1.87
C GLU A 148 35.30 4.56 -1.85
N LYS A 149 34.77 4.85 -0.66
CA LYS A 149 33.38 5.29 -0.50
C LYS A 149 33.21 6.70 -1.09
N VAL A 150 32.39 6.82 -2.13
CA VAL A 150 32.11 8.09 -2.82
C VAL A 150 30.82 8.72 -2.31
N LEU A 151 29.77 7.90 -2.13
CA LEU A 151 28.46 8.39 -1.74
C LEU A 151 27.85 7.52 -0.66
N GLN A 152 27.29 8.16 0.37
CA GLN A 152 26.46 7.50 1.37
C GLN A 152 25.00 7.82 1.11
N VAL A 153 24.17 6.78 1.00
CA VAL A 153 22.72 6.94 0.95
C VAL A 153 22.22 7.00 2.39
N ASN A 154 21.87 8.20 2.84
CA ASN A 154 21.32 8.42 4.17
C ASN A 154 19.85 8.00 4.23
N ASP A 155 19.10 8.33 3.19
CA ASP A 155 17.66 8.11 3.16
C ASP A 155 17.14 7.88 1.73
N VAL A 156 15.98 7.25 1.61
CA VAL A 156 15.30 6.98 0.33
C VAL A 156 13.82 7.31 0.43
N TYR A 157 13.32 8.03 -0.57
CA TYR A 157 11.91 8.37 -0.69
C TYR A 157 11.35 7.88 -2.03
N PHE A 158 10.15 7.32 -1.97
CA PHE A 158 9.37 6.97 -3.15
C PHE A 158 8.10 7.81 -3.13
N PHE A 159 7.88 8.56 -4.21
CA PHE A 159 6.69 9.36 -4.42
C PHE A 159 6.07 8.98 -5.75
N SER A 160 4.74 9.02 -5.81
CA SER A 160 3.99 8.91 -7.06
C SER A 160 3.13 10.14 -7.26
N ASN A 161 3.16 10.70 -8.46
CA ASN A 161 2.25 11.79 -8.80
C ASN A 161 0.81 11.27 -8.71
N GLN A 162 -0.03 11.96 -7.93
CA GLN A 162 -1.42 11.61 -7.76
C GLN A 162 -2.31 12.62 -8.48
N SER A 163 -2.87 12.21 -9.61
CA SER A 163 -3.78 13.04 -10.42
C SER A 163 -5.25 12.77 -10.11
N LEU A 164 -5.57 11.67 -9.44
CA LEU A 164 -6.93 11.28 -9.08
C LEU A 164 -7.30 11.81 -7.69
N SER A 165 -8.59 11.72 -7.34
CA SER A 165 -9.09 11.93 -5.98
C SER A 165 -8.68 10.82 -5.00
N THR A 166 -8.06 9.75 -5.49
CA THR A 166 -7.66 8.63 -4.65
C THR A 166 -6.43 8.98 -3.83
N VAL A 167 -6.42 8.56 -2.57
CA VAL A 167 -5.25 8.70 -1.68
C VAL A 167 -4.39 7.45 -1.76
N SER A 168 -3.08 7.60 -1.91
CA SER A 168 -2.13 6.48 -1.94
C SER A 168 -1.26 6.48 -0.68
N VAL A 169 -1.44 5.48 0.18
CA VAL A 169 -0.61 5.27 1.37
C VAL A 169 0.51 4.30 1.03
N ARG A 170 1.76 4.67 1.32
CA ARG A 170 2.94 3.84 1.03
C ARG A 170 3.70 3.47 2.30
N LEU A 171 4.23 2.26 2.31
CA LEU A 171 5.08 1.74 3.37
C LEU A 171 6.41 1.24 2.81
N SER A 172 7.51 1.77 3.31
CA SER A 172 8.87 1.33 2.97
C SER A 172 9.74 1.17 4.22
N SER A 173 10.86 0.46 4.10
CA SER A 173 11.87 0.36 5.14
C SER A 173 13.23 0.72 4.58
N TRP A 174 14.01 1.46 5.38
CA TRP A 174 15.41 1.80 5.11
C TRP A 174 16.16 2.02 6.42
N ARG A 175 17.32 1.39 6.58
CA ARG A 175 18.17 1.45 7.79
C ARG A 175 17.37 1.16 9.06
N ASP A 176 16.61 0.07 9.01
CA ASP A 176 15.78 -0.40 10.12
C ASP A 176 14.68 0.60 10.57
N CYS A 177 14.45 1.65 9.76
CA CYS A 177 13.38 2.61 9.95
C CYS A 177 12.26 2.36 8.94
N VAL A 178 11.05 2.16 9.44
CA VAL A 178 9.84 2.04 8.62
C VAL A 178 9.27 3.42 8.38
N ARG A 179 9.07 3.78 7.11
CA ARG A 179 8.44 5.03 6.70
C ARG A 179 7.05 4.76 6.17
N LEU A 180 6.11 5.56 6.67
CA LEU A 180 4.76 5.69 6.13
C LEU A 180 4.66 7.04 5.40
N SER A 181 4.19 7.04 4.16
CA SER A 181 3.96 8.26 3.37
C SER A 181 2.59 8.24 2.69
N ILE A 182 2.15 9.41 2.26
CA ILE A 182 0.86 9.62 1.60
C ILE A 182 1.05 10.48 0.36
N ASP A 183 0.64 9.97 -0.79
CA ASP A 183 0.56 10.72 -2.05
C ASP A 183 -0.92 11.07 -2.30
N TYR A 184 -1.22 12.34 -2.51
CA TYR A 184 -2.59 12.84 -2.73
C TYR A 184 -2.60 14.03 -3.70
N ASN A 185 -3.77 14.27 -4.30
CA ASN A 185 -4.00 15.44 -5.15
C ASN A 185 -4.46 16.63 -4.28
N GLU A 186 -3.65 17.68 -4.18
CA GLU A 186 -3.94 18.88 -3.38
C GLU A 186 -5.17 19.67 -3.86
N ALA A 187 -5.58 19.49 -5.13
CA ALA A 187 -6.83 20.07 -5.63
C ALA A 187 -8.08 19.33 -5.13
N ARG A 188 -7.90 18.17 -4.47
CA ARG A 188 -8.98 17.31 -3.98
C ARG A 188 -8.98 17.15 -2.46
N HIS A 189 -7.83 17.30 -1.80
CA HIS A 189 -7.67 17.06 -0.36
C HIS A 189 -6.85 18.16 0.30
N ASP A 190 -7.24 18.52 1.52
CA ASP A 190 -6.45 19.43 2.36
C ASP A 190 -5.25 18.72 2.99
N LYS A 191 -4.14 19.45 3.11
CA LYS A 191 -2.90 18.91 3.69
C LYS A 191 -3.06 18.52 5.16
N GLY A 192 -3.79 19.32 5.94
CA GLY A 192 -4.03 19.07 7.36
C GLY A 192 -4.78 17.77 7.58
N ASP A 193 -5.82 17.54 6.78
CA ASP A 193 -6.61 16.30 6.81
C ASP A 193 -5.76 15.07 6.46
N MET A 194 -4.92 15.17 5.42
CA MET A 194 -4.04 14.07 5.03
C MET A 194 -2.97 13.75 6.08
N VAL A 195 -2.43 14.77 6.74
CA VAL A 195 -1.50 14.59 7.86
C VAL A 195 -2.20 13.94 9.06
N ALA A 196 -3.41 14.39 9.40
CA ALA A 196 -4.21 13.80 10.47
C ALA A 196 -4.51 12.33 10.19
N TYR A 197 -4.93 12.02 8.96
CA TYR A 197 -5.19 10.66 8.53
C TYR A 197 -3.96 9.74 8.63
N LEU A 198 -2.79 10.21 8.16
CA LEU A 198 -1.54 9.46 8.27
C LEU A 198 -1.14 9.20 9.72
N ASN A 199 -1.33 10.19 10.60
CA ASN A 199 -1.05 10.06 12.02
C ASN A 199 -1.96 9.04 12.70
N GLU A 200 -3.24 8.97 12.35
CA GLU A 200 -4.15 7.97 12.90
C GLU A 200 -3.74 6.54 12.48
N ILE A 201 -3.29 6.35 11.23
CA ILE A 201 -2.74 5.06 10.79
C ILE A 201 -1.50 4.71 11.63
N ALA A 202 -0.57 5.66 11.80
CA ALA A 202 0.66 5.44 12.55
C ALA A 202 0.38 5.11 14.02
N LYS A 203 -0.50 5.86 14.69
CA LYS A 203 -0.95 5.57 16.07
C LYS A 203 -1.54 4.18 16.19
N THR A 204 -2.39 3.79 15.24
CA THR A 204 -2.99 2.44 15.22
C THR A 204 -1.92 1.36 15.05
N MET A 205 -0.91 1.57 14.19
CA MET A 205 0.20 0.63 14.02
C MET A 205 1.05 0.48 15.29
N LEU A 206 1.31 1.58 16.00
CA LEU A 206 2.12 1.60 17.22
C LEU A 206 1.45 0.88 18.41
N VAL A 207 0.17 0.52 18.33
CA VAL A 207 -0.45 -0.35 19.35
C VAL A 207 0.21 -1.74 19.39
N LEU A 208 0.82 -2.21 18.29
CA LEU A 208 1.53 -3.50 18.28
C LEU A 208 2.87 -3.46 18.98
N THR A 209 3.48 -2.28 19.11
CA THR A 209 4.78 -2.10 19.77
C THR A 209 4.57 -1.85 21.26
N ASP A 210 4.47 -2.94 22.04
CA ASP A 210 4.80 -2.95 23.47
C ASP A 210 6.14 -3.65 23.67
#